data_AF-A0A3S4KKQ0-F1
#
_entry.id   AF-A0A3S4KKQ0-F1
#
_cell.length_a   1.000
_cell.length_b   1.000
_cell.length_c   1.000
_cell.angle_alpha   90.00
_cell.angle_beta   90.00
_cell.angle_gamma   90.00
#
_symmetry.space_group_name_H-M   'P 1'
#
loop_
_entity.id
_entity.type
_entity.pdbx_description
1 polymer ?
#
loop_
_entity_poly.entity_id
_entity_poly.type
_entity_poly.pdbx_seq_one_letter_code
_entity_poly.pdbx_strand_id
1 'polypeptide(L)'
;MVNNMPERLIKFPISEWMVQSGRFKTDLPSVAYCICYQYNIDSNGYGPYGFLTERSDRLLSILFTNLMFFSKEGKTLDACSTLSKNGVYFYGNNNDRMNKQLVEYRKVLLKNKLRTNKGLLEETCPEKPILLNLYNDYGGIEVSVINSLIEEGYHFLFDCFFTPVAGKSIIVFDCNIWDRAIEYCKNNGIDFQEVDSVDNLKEW
;
A
#
# COMPACT_ATOMS: atom_id res chain seq x y z
N MET A 1 13.84 -23.04 25.27
CA MET A 1 14.39 -22.70 23.94
C MET A 1 13.24 -22.18 23.12
N VAL A 2 13.23 -20.89 22.77
CA VAL A 2 12.26 -20.37 21.81
C VAL A 2 12.72 -20.91 20.47
N ASN A 3 12.00 -21.87 19.90
CA ASN A 3 12.21 -22.28 18.51
C ASN A 3 11.89 -21.07 17.64
N ASN A 4 12.90 -20.26 17.33
CA ASN A 4 12.79 -19.25 16.29
C ASN A 4 12.68 -20.01 14.98
N MET A 5 11.45 -20.24 14.53
CA MET A 5 11.24 -20.79 13.21
C MET A 5 11.79 -19.82 12.16
N PRO A 6 12.40 -20.31 11.08
CA PRO A 6 12.99 -19.42 10.08
C PRO A 6 11.92 -18.56 9.42
N GLU A 7 12.26 -17.30 9.19
CA GLU A 7 11.42 -16.29 8.54
C GLU A 7 12.26 -15.58 7.47
N ARG A 8 11.60 -15.15 6.38
CA ARG A 8 12.26 -14.53 5.23
C ARG A 8 11.43 -13.37 4.68
N LEU A 9 12.11 -12.26 4.38
CA LEU A 9 11.56 -11.17 3.57
C LEU A 9 11.97 -11.36 2.10
N ILE A 10 11.02 -11.23 1.17
CA ILE A 10 11.27 -11.49 -0.24
C ILE A 10 10.87 -10.27 -1.06
N LYS A 11 11.75 -9.82 -1.94
CA LYS A 11 11.48 -8.78 -2.94
C LYS A 11 11.41 -9.38 -4.34
N PHE A 12 10.48 -8.89 -5.13
CA PHE A 12 10.26 -9.35 -6.51
C PHE A 12 9.62 -8.25 -7.37
N PRO A 13 9.83 -8.28 -8.70
CA PRO A 13 9.19 -7.32 -9.61
C PRO A 13 7.69 -7.59 -9.74
N ILE A 14 6.95 -6.60 -10.23
CA ILE A 14 5.53 -6.73 -10.53
C ILE A 14 5.37 -7.51 -11.85
N SER A 15 4.66 -8.63 -11.80
CA SER A 15 4.30 -9.42 -12.97
C SER A 15 3.01 -8.92 -13.64
N GLU A 16 2.85 -9.21 -14.93
CA GLU A 16 1.67 -8.78 -15.71
C GLU A 16 0.34 -9.22 -15.08
N TRP A 17 0.26 -10.46 -14.59
CA TRP A 17 -0.94 -10.98 -13.93
C TRP A 17 -1.26 -10.24 -12.63
N MET A 18 -0.26 -9.66 -11.96
CA MET A 18 -0.45 -8.84 -10.75
C MET A 18 -1.04 -7.49 -11.10
N VAL A 19 -0.63 -6.90 -12.22
CA VAL A 19 -1.22 -5.66 -12.77
C VAL A 19 -2.71 -5.91 -13.06
N GLN A 20 -3.02 -7.02 -13.74
CA GLN A 20 -4.39 -7.39 -14.09
C GLN A 20 -5.25 -7.71 -12.86
N SER A 21 -4.75 -8.54 -11.94
CA SER A 21 -5.49 -8.94 -10.72
C SER A 21 -5.65 -7.80 -9.73
N GLY A 22 -4.66 -6.92 -9.62
CA GLY A 22 -4.71 -5.66 -8.88
C GLY A 22 -5.60 -4.61 -9.52
N ARG A 23 -6.14 -4.87 -10.74
CA ARG A 23 -6.99 -3.98 -11.52
C ARG A 23 -6.32 -2.64 -11.87
N PHE A 24 -5.01 -2.64 -12.01
CA PHE A 24 -4.28 -1.49 -12.54
C PHE A 24 -4.57 -1.36 -14.04
N LYS A 25 -4.89 -0.15 -14.49
CA LYS A 25 -5.28 0.07 -15.89
C LYS A 25 -4.16 -0.11 -16.91
N THR A 26 -2.93 0.15 -16.47
CA THR A 26 -1.72 0.08 -17.26
C THR A 26 -0.61 -0.46 -16.38
N ASP A 27 0.57 -0.66 -16.97
CA ASP A 27 1.76 -1.00 -16.21
C ASP A 27 2.05 0.05 -15.13
N LEU A 28 2.53 -0.45 -13.99
CA LEU A 28 2.98 0.39 -12.89
C LEU A 28 4.34 1.02 -13.21
N PRO A 29 4.69 2.11 -12.51
CA PRO A 29 5.99 2.77 -12.70
C PRO A 29 7.15 1.79 -12.51
N SER A 30 8.24 1.95 -13.26
CA SER A 30 9.40 1.05 -13.18
C SER A 30 10.08 1.02 -11.82
N VAL A 31 9.85 2.04 -10.99
CA VAL A 31 10.32 2.10 -9.59
C VAL A 31 9.53 1.19 -8.66
N ALA A 32 8.40 0.66 -9.11
CA ALA A 32 7.51 -0.14 -8.30
C ALA A 32 8.03 -1.58 -8.17
N TYR A 33 7.99 -2.11 -6.94
CA TYR A 33 8.34 -3.50 -6.66
C TYR A 33 7.47 -4.04 -5.53
N CYS A 34 7.46 -5.35 -5.38
CA CYS A 34 6.69 -6.02 -4.34
C CYS A 34 7.61 -6.56 -3.25
N ILE A 35 7.11 -6.53 -2.01
CA ILE A 35 7.68 -7.27 -0.90
C ILE A 35 6.62 -8.20 -0.31
N CYS A 36 7.01 -9.45 -0.03
CA CYS A 36 6.21 -10.38 0.76
C CYS A 36 7.06 -10.96 1.88
N TYR A 37 6.38 -11.57 2.86
CA TYR A 37 7.02 -12.15 4.02
C TYR A 37 6.65 -13.63 4.11
N GLN A 38 7.62 -14.49 4.34
CA GLN A 38 7.43 -15.93 4.53
C GLN A 38 7.85 -16.29 5.95
N TYR A 39 7.06 -17.10 6.64
CA TYR A 39 7.34 -17.52 8.01
C TYR A 39 7.13 -19.00 8.21
N ASN A 40 7.61 -19.55 9.34
CA ASN A 40 7.55 -20.98 9.65
C ASN A 40 8.15 -21.86 8.54
N ILE A 41 9.28 -21.43 7.99
CA ILE A 41 9.88 -22.07 6.81
C ILE A 41 10.49 -23.42 7.22
N ASP A 42 10.08 -24.49 6.55
CA ASP A 42 10.59 -25.83 6.77
C ASP A 42 11.95 -26.07 6.07
N SER A 43 12.52 -27.26 6.28
CA SER A 43 13.80 -27.64 5.64
C SER A 43 13.75 -27.70 4.11
N ASN A 44 12.56 -27.78 3.53
CA ASN A 44 12.31 -27.80 2.10
C ASN A 44 12.05 -26.38 1.54
N GLY A 45 12.02 -25.35 2.39
CA GLY A 45 11.75 -23.97 1.98
C GLY A 45 10.27 -23.64 1.79
N TYR A 46 9.36 -24.46 2.31
CA TYR A 46 7.93 -24.17 2.33
C TYR A 46 7.52 -23.50 3.62
N GLY A 47 6.59 -22.56 3.52
CA GLY A 47 6.03 -21.85 4.66
C GLY A 47 4.99 -20.84 4.19
N PRO A 48 4.04 -20.47 5.05
CA PRO A 48 3.01 -19.49 4.75
C PRO A 48 3.59 -18.12 4.39
N TYR A 49 2.91 -17.46 3.45
CA TYR A 49 3.17 -16.08 3.10
C TYR A 49 2.22 -15.12 3.82
N GLY A 50 2.79 -14.13 4.47
CA GLY A 50 2.11 -12.98 5.03
C GLY A 50 2.81 -12.40 6.25
N PHE A 51 2.41 -11.18 6.60
CA PHE A 51 2.95 -10.43 7.73
C PHE A 51 2.14 -10.71 9.01
N LEU A 52 2.22 -11.96 9.50
CA LEU A 52 1.41 -12.43 10.65
C LEU A 52 2.25 -12.74 11.91
N THR A 53 3.57 -12.58 11.83
CA THR A 53 4.48 -12.79 12.97
C THR A 53 4.74 -11.48 13.71
N GLU A 54 5.12 -11.56 14.99
CA GLU A 54 5.53 -10.37 15.76
C GLU A 54 6.71 -9.64 15.09
N ARG A 55 7.62 -10.39 14.47
CA ARG A 55 8.79 -9.82 13.77
C ARG A 55 8.38 -9.05 12.51
N SER A 56 7.44 -9.58 11.74
CA SER A 56 6.92 -8.93 10.55
C SER A 56 6.05 -7.72 10.89
N ASP A 57 5.25 -7.78 11.96
CA ASP A 57 4.50 -6.62 12.46
C ASP A 57 5.43 -5.47 12.88
N ARG A 58 6.48 -5.79 13.65
CA ARG A 58 7.53 -4.82 14.02
C ARG A 58 8.25 -4.25 12.79
N LEU A 59 8.60 -5.08 11.80
CA LEU A 59 9.18 -4.63 10.53
C LEU A 59 8.26 -3.58 9.87
N LEU A 60 6.98 -3.89 9.70
CA LEU A 60 6.01 -2.99 9.07
C LEU A 60 5.89 -1.66 9.84
N SER A 61 5.84 -1.70 11.17
CA SER A 61 5.74 -0.48 11.99
C SER A 61 6.95 0.44 11.87
N ILE A 62 8.14 -0.11 11.65
CA ILE A 62 9.38 0.66 11.43
C ILE A 62 9.40 1.23 10.02
N LEU A 63 8.99 0.45 9.02
CA LEU A 63 8.98 0.90 7.63
C LEU A 63 7.94 2.01 7.40
N PHE A 64 6.73 1.84 7.95
CA PHE A 64 5.57 2.66 7.63
C PHE A 64 4.99 3.35 8.88
N THR A 65 5.52 4.53 9.19
CA THR A 65 5.05 5.38 10.30
C THR A 65 3.84 6.21 9.90
N ASN A 66 3.00 6.65 10.85
CA ASN A 66 1.84 7.53 10.61
C ASN A 66 0.87 7.01 9.54
N LEU A 67 0.60 5.71 9.57
CA LEU A 67 -0.17 5.02 8.54
C LEU A 67 -1.62 5.53 8.46
N MET A 68 -2.09 5.78 7.23
CA MET A 68 -3.47 6.17 6.93
C MET A 68 -4.01 5.33 5.78
N PHE A 69 -5.16 4.70 5.97
CA PHE A 69 -5.86 3.94 4.93
C PHE A 69 -6.76 4.85 4.11
N PHE A 70 -6.73 4.73 2.78
CA PHE A 70 -7.67 5.42 1.91
C PHE A 70 -8.96 4.62 1.73
N SER A 71 -10.05 5.06 2.36
CA SER A 71 -11.37 4.47 2.15
C SER A 71 -11.97 4.97 0.84
N LYS A 72 -12.19 4.04 -0.11
CA LYS A 72 -12.86 4.35 -1.37
C LYS A 72 -14.30 4.81 -1.16
N GLU A 73 -15.04 4.15 -0.28
CA GLU A 73 -16.45 4.45 0.01
C GLU A 73 -16.59 5.78 0.75
N GLY A 74 -15.76 5.97 1.80
CA GLY A 74 -15.75 7.19 2.60
C GLY A 74 -15.12 8.37 1.88
N LYS A 75 -14.26 8.13 0.88
CA LYS A 75 -13.39 9.13 0.25
C LYS A 75 -12.56 9.87 1.31
N THR A 76 -12.05 9.09 2.28
CA THR A 76 -11.37 9.56 3.49
C THR A 76 -10.00 8.92 3.63
N LEU A 77 -9.11 9.61 4.34
CA LEU A 77 -7.90 9.01 4.90
C LEU A 77 -8.14 8.77 6.38
N ASP A 78 -8.16 7.50 6.77
CA ASP A 78 -8.45 7.07 8.14
C ASP A 78 -7.16 6.55 8.77
N ALA A 79 -6.77 7.14 9.91
CA ALA A 79 -5.59 6.70 10.64
C ALA A 79 -5.73 5.24 11.08
N CYS A 80 -4.65 4.47 10.93
CA CYS A 80 -4.62 3.06 11.31
C CYS A 80 -3.23 2.70 11.86
N SER A 81 -3.15 1.63 12.65
CA SER A 81 -1.90 1.13 13.21
C SER A 81 -1.29 0.00 12.38
N THR A 82 -2.08 -0.68 11.55
CA THR A 82 -1.66 -1.86 10.80
C THR A 82 -2.27 -1.90 9.39
N LEU A 83 -1.56 -2.59 8.50
CA LEU A 83 -2.06 -3.01 7.19
C LEU A 83 -3.05 -4.15 7.41
N SER A 84 -4.35 -3.88 7.38
CA SER A 84 -5.40 -4.85 7.74
C SER A 84 -6.37 -5.17 6.61
N LYS A 85 -6.38 -4.36 5.56
CA LYS A 85 -7.33 -4.43 4.44
C LYS A 85 -6.57 -4.24 3.14
N ASN A 86 -6.97 -4.95 2.11
CA ASN A 86 -6.43 -4.70 0.77
C ASN A 86 -6.80 -3.28 0.32
N GLY A 87 -5.85 -2.56 -0.25
CA GLY A 87 -6.06 -1.20 -0.73
C GLY A 87 -4.84 -0.31 -0.57
N VAL A 88 -5.05 1.00 -0.57
CA VAL A 88 -3.97 1.99 -0.56
C VAL A 88 -3.77 2.54 0.83
N TYR A 89 -2.51 2.58 1.25
CA TYR A 89 -2.10 3.22 2.49
C TYR A 89 -1.08 4.30 2.21
N PHE A 90 -1.20 5.40 2.94
CA PHE A 90 -0.25 6.49 2.98
C PHE A 90 0.53 6.44 4.28
N TYR A 91 1.79 6.84 4.26
CA TYR A 91 2.66 6.83 5.43
C TYR A 91 3.60 8.04 5.46
N GLY A 92 4.16 8.32 6.63
CA GLY A 92 5.05 9.44 6.88
C GLY A 92 4.31 10.76 7.14
N ASN A 93 5.07 11.85 7.12
CA ASN A 93 4.61 13.15 7.63
C ASN A 93 3.76 13.94 6.63
N ASN A 94 3.76 13.57 5.35
CA ASN A 94 3.01 14.29 4.31
C ASN A 94 1.51 13.96 4.30
N ASN A 95 1.08 12.99 5.11
CA ASN A 95 -0.31 12.52 5.18
C ASN A 95 -1.28 13.62 5.59
N ASP A 96 -0.87 14.50 6.50
CA ASP A 96 -1.71 15.60 7.00
C ASP A 96 -2.10 16.59 5.89
N ARG A 97 -1.17 16.87 4.96
CA ARG A 97 -1.42 17.78 3.83
C ARG A 97 -2.56 17.26 2.96
N MET A 98 -2.50 15.99 2.61
CA MET A 98 -3.51 15.36 1.75
C MET A 98 -4.84 15.16 2.47
N ASN A 99 -4.80 14.77 3.75
CA ASN A 99 -6.02 14.67 4.54
C ASN A 99 -6.72 16.04 4.68
N LYS A 100 -5.97 17.12 4.87
CA LYS A 100 -6.49 18.49 4.89
C LYS A 100 -7.19 18.87 3.58
N GLN A 101 -6.56 18.59 2.43
CA GLN A 101 -7.18 18.82 1.11
C GLN A 101 -8.50 18.05 0.94
N LEU A 102 -8.53 16.77 1.33
CA LEU A 102 -9.75 15.96 1.28
C LEU A 102 -10.85 16.52 2.19
N VAL A 103 -10.51 16.97 3.39
CA VAL A 103 -11.47 17.53 4.36
C VAL A 103 -12.02 18.88 3.87
N GLU A 104 -11.17 19.76 3.36
CA GLU A 104 -11.58 21.07 2.82
C GLU A 104 -12.52 20.90 1.63
N TYR A 105 -12.16 20.02 0.68
CA TYR A 105 -13.02 19.71 -0.46
C TYR A 105 -14.40 19.20 -0.04
N ARG A 106 -14.44 18.25 0.92
CA ARG A 106 -15.71 17.70 1.45
C ARG A 106 -16.55 18.75 2.17
N LYS A 107 -15.93 19.64 2.94
CA LYS A 107 -16.63 20.74 3.63
C LYS A 107 -17.34 21.65 2.64
N VAL A 108 -16.68 22.02 1.54
CA VAL A 108 -17.28 22.89 0.51
C VAL A 108 -18.43 22.17 -0.20
N LEU A 109 -18.26 20.90 -0.56
CA LEU A 109 -19.35 20.11 -1.14
C LEU A 109 -20.58 20.03 -0.24
N LEU A 110 -20.38 19.76 1.06
CA LEU A 110 -21.48 19.69 2.02
C LEU A 110 -22.16 21.06 2.19
N LYS A 111 -21.36 22.13 2.26
CA LYS A 111 -21.86 23.51 2.34
C LYS A 111 -22.71 23.86 1.13
N ASN A 112 -22.25 23.55 -0.08
CA ASN A 112 -23.00 23.78 -1.31
C ASN A 112 -24.30 22.98 -1.34
N LYS A 113 -24.28 21.70 -0.97
CA LYS A 113 -25.50 20.90 -0.85
C LYS A 113 -26.52 21.54 0.10
N LEU A 114 -26.08 22.05 1.26
CA LEU A 114 -26.95 22.74 2.21
C LEU A 114 -27.47 24.09 1.68
N ARG A 115 -26.68 24.83 0.89
CA ARG A 115 -27.07 26.08 0.25
C ARG A 115 -28.12 25.85 -0.83
N THR A 116 -27.90 24.87 -1.71
CA THR A 116 -28.83 24.48 -2.78
C THR A 116 -30.17 24.03 -2.22
N ASN A 117 -30.17 23.22 -1.14
CA ASN A 117 -31.39 22.82 -0.44
C ASN A 117 -32.18 24.00 0.17
N LYS A 118 -31.52 25.14 0.39
CA LYS A 118 -32.13 26.39 0.88
C LYS A 118 -32.42 27.39 -0.25
N GLY A 119 -32.23 27.01 -1.52
CA GLY A 119 -32.39 27.90 -2.68
C GLY A 119 -31.31 28.99 -2.80
N LEU A 120 -30.18 28.84 -2.10
CA LEU A 120 -29.05 29.76 -2.17
C LEU A 120 -28.07 29.33 -3.28
N LEU A 121 -27.39 30.30 -3.89
CA LEU A 121 -26.32 30.03 -4.86
C LEU A 121 -25.16 29.27 -4.22
N GLU A 122 -24.61 28.33 -4.96
CA GLU A 122 -23.41 27.57 -4.58
C GLU A 122 -22.17 28.46 -4.54
N GLU A 123 -21.25 28.13 -3.65
CA GLU A 123 -19.92 28.72 -3.63
C GLU A 123 -19.01 27.98 -4.63
N THR A 124 -17.96 28.66 -5.09
CA THR A 124 -16.96 28.04 -5.95
C THR A 124 -16.31 26.85 -5.24
N CYS A 125 -16.43 25.66 -5.83
CA CYS A 125 -15.77 24.47 -5.32
C CYS A 125 -14.26 24.56 -5.55
N PRO A 126 -13.42 24.14 -4.57
CA PRO A 126 -12.01 23.94 -4.82
C PRO A 126 -11.80 22.82 -5.85
N GLU A 127 -10.61 22.80 -6.43
CA GLU A 127 -10.20 21.72 -7.34
C GLU A 127 -10.32 20.36 -6.64
N LYS A 128 -10.79 19.36 -7.37
CA LYS A 128 -11.00 18.01 -6.85
C LYS A 128 -9.64 17.39 -6.50
N PRO A 129 -9.40 16.96 -5.25
CA PRO A 129 -8.14 16.30 -4.87
C PRO A 129 -7.87 15.08 -5.76
N ILE A 130 -6.65 14.97 -6.27
CA ILE A 130 -6.26 13.95 -7.26
C ILE A 130 -6.50 12.52 -6.76
N LEU A 131 -6.31 12.28 -5.46
CA LEU A 131 -6.58 10.99 -4.81
C LEU A 131 -8.03 10.52 -4.99
N LEU A 132 -9.00 11.43 -5.14
CA LEU A 132 -10.39 11.08 -5.41
C LEU A 132 -10.64 10.55 -6.83
N ASN A 133 -9.61 10.55 -7.68
CA ASN A 133 -9.62 9.95 -9.01
C ASN A 133 -8.85 8.62 -9.05
N LEU A 134 -8.28 8.15 -7.93
CA LEU A 134 -7.46 6.94 -7.90
C LEU A 134 -8.23 5.70 -8.36
N TYR A 135 -9.48 5.57 -7.92
CA TYR A 135 -10.37 4.51 -8.36
C TYR A 135 -11.35 5.06 -9.40
N ASN A 136 -11.45 4.39 -10.54
CA ASN A 136 -12.55 4.65 -11.47
C ASN A 136 -13.86 4.01 -11.02
N ASP A 137 -14.93 4.30 -11.76
CA ASP A 137 -16.28 3.85 -11.48
C ASP A 137 -16.42 2.31 -11.47
N TYR A 138 -15.57 1.61 -12.20
CA TYR A 138 -15.51 0.14 -12.26
C TYR A 138 -14.56 -0.47 -11.21
N GLY A 139 -13.90 0.37 -10.40
CA GLY A 139 -12.96 -0.03 -9.37
C GLY A 139 -11.57 -0.43 -9.85
N GLY A 140 -11.22 -0.11 -11.10
CA GLY A 140 -9.83 -0.13 -11.55
C GLY A 140 -9.04 1.05 -10.98
N ILE A 141 -7.73 0.89 -10.92
CA ILE A 141 -6.79 1.82 -10.32
C ILE A 141 -6.12 2.63 -11.44
N GLU A 142 -6.23 3.96 -11.36
CA GLU A 142 -5.67 4.89 -12.34
C GLU A 142 -4.19 5.14 -12.08
N VAL A 143 -3.32 4.59 -12.95
CA VAL A 143 -1.86 4.70 -12.81
C VAL A 143 -1.38 6.14 -13.01
N SER A 144 -2.10 6.96 -13.78
CA SER A 144 -1.79 8.40 -13.89
C SER A 144 -1.85 9.10 -12.52
N VAL A 145 -2.78 8.71 -11.64
CA VAL A 145 -2.87 9.24 -10.27
C VAL A 145 -1.69 8.76 -9.43
N ILE A 146 -1.27 7.50 -9.58
CA ILE A 146 -0.08 6.95 -8.91
C ILE A 146 1.17 7.76 -9.30
N ASN A 147 1.37 8.02 -10.60
CA ASN A 147 2.48 8.82 -11.10
C ASN A 147 2.49 10.22 -10.50
N SER A 148 1.36 10.91 -10.51
CA SER A 148 1.27 12.25 -9.93
C SER A 148 1.50 12.26 -8.42
N LEU A 149 1.04 11.23 -7.69
CA LEU A 149 1.32 11.11 -6.25
C LEU A 149 2.82 10.93 -5.98
N ILE A 150 3.53 10.17 -6.82
CA ILE A 150 4.98 10.00 -6.75
C ILE A 150 5.68 11.33 -7.05
N GLU A 151 5.30 12.01 -8.14
CA GLU A 151 5.86 13.31 -8.54
C GLU A 151 5.64 14.40 -7.47
N GLU A 152 4.50 14.38 -6.77
CA GLU A 152 4.21 15.29 -5.66
C GLU A 152 4.92 14.92 -4.34
N GLY A 153 5.66 13.81 -4.30
CA GLY A 153 6.43 13.37 -3.14
C GLY A 153 5.58 12.80 -2.00
N TYR A 154 4.45 12.17 -2.32
CA TYR A 154 3.69 11.40 -1.34
C TYR A 154 4.28 9.99 -1.18
N HIS A 155 4.34 9.52 0.06
CA HIS A 155 4.72 8.15 0.34
C HIS A 155 3.48 7.29 0.57
N PHE A 156 3.35 6.26 -0.24
CA PHE A 156 2.21 5.35 -0.20
C PHE A 156 2.61 3.95 -0.67
N LEU A 157 1.72 3.00 -0.41
CA LEU A 157 1.86 1.60 -0.76
C LEU A 157 0.50 1.01 -1.10
N PHE A 158 0.51 -0.13 -1.78
CA PHE A 158 -0.67 -0.99 -1.91
C PHE A 158 -0.49 -2.24 -1.04
N ASP A 159 -1.46 -2.53 -0.18
CA ASP A 159 -1.59 -3.84 0.45
C ASP A 159 -2.44 -4.73 -0.47
N CYS A 160 -1.84 -5.81 -0.95
CA CYS A 160 -2.44 -6.72 -1.92
C CYS A 160 -2.33 -8.17 -1.44
N PHE A 161 -3.22 -9.02 -1.94
CA PHE A 161 -3.19 -10.44 -1.67
C PHE A 161 -3.08 -11.20 -2.99
N PHE A 162 -1.98 -11.90 -3.17
CA PHE A 162 -1.63 -12.65 -4.36
C PHE A 162 -1.65 -14.15 -4.02
N THR A 163 -2.38 -14.93 -4.81
CA THR A 163 -2.51 -16.39 -4.63
C THR A 163 -2.38 -17.10 -5.96
N PRO A 164 -1.76 -18.29 -6.03
CA PRO A 164 -1.31 -19.13 -4.91
C PRO A 164 0.10 -18.79 -4.38
N VAL A 165 0.79 -17.81 -4.96
CA VAL A 165 2.17 -17.42 -4.60
C VAL A 165 2.22 -16.04 -3.95
N ALA A 166 3.20 -15.81 -3.07
CA ALA A 166 3.48 -14.55 -2.36
C ALA A 166 2.45 -14.08 -1.32
N GLY A 167 1.23 -14.63 -1.28
CA GLY A 167 0.22 -14.34 -0.26
C GLY A 167 0.01 -12.84 -0.07
N LYS A 168 0.00 -12.39 1.18
CA LYS A 168 -0.05 -10.95 1.47
C LYS A 168 1.26 -10.28 1.07
N SER A 169 1.15 -9.34 0.12
CA SER A 169 2.28 -8.62 -0.46
C SER A 169 2.01 -7.12 -0.48
N ILE A 170 3.08 -6.35 -0.39
CA ILE A 170 3.03 -4.89 -0.38
C ILE A 170 3.72 -4.39 -1.64
N ILE A 171 3.01 -3.60 -2.44
CA ILE A 171 3.59 -2.87 -3.57
C ILE A 171 4.10 -1.53 -3.06
N VAL A 172 5.37 -1.25 -3.30
CA VAL A 172 6.06 -0.04 -2.87
C VAL A 172 6.69 0.66 -4.08
N PHE A 173 6.80 1.99 -3.98
CA PHE A 173 7.31 2.87 -5.05
C PHE A 173 8.59 3.62 -4.65
N ASP A 174 9.10 3.37 -3.44
CA ASP A 174 10.30 4.00 -2.88
C ASP A 174 11.39 2.96 -2.71
N CYS A 175 12.50 3.14 -3.43
CA CYS A 175 13.64 2.22 -3.40
C CYS A 175 14.30 2.12 -2.01
N ASN A 176 14.20 3.17 -1.18
CA ASN A 176 14.83 3.19 0.14
C ASN A 176 14.14 2.25 1.14
N ILE A 177 12.89 1.84 0.88
CA ILE A 177 12.16 0.92 1.77
C ILE A 177 12.86 -0.43 1.86
N TRP A 178 13.42 -0.91 0.75
CA TRP A 178 14.12 -2.19 0.73
C TRP A 178 15.38 -2.18 1.59
N ASP A 179 16.19 -1.13 1.49
CA ASP A 179 17.43 -1.00 2.27
C ASP A 179 17.14 -0.96 3.78
N ARG A 180 16.13 -0.18 4.18
CA ARG A 180 15.65 -0.12 5.57
C ARG A 180 15.13 -1.48 6.05
N ALA A 181 14.44 -2.22 5.19
CA ALA A 181 13.91 -3.53 5.52
C ALA A 181 15.04 -4.56 5.71
N ILE A 182 16.07 -4.53 4.86
CA ILE A 182 17.26 -5.37 4.98
C ILE A 182 18.00 -5.08 6.29
N GLU A 183 18.16 -3.80 6.65
CA GLU A 183 18.82 -3.40 7.90
C GLU A 183 18.09 -3.99 9.11
N TYR A 184 16.76 -3.88 9.14
CA TYR A 184 15.95 -4.53 10.16
C TYR A 184 16.11 -6.05 10.16
N CYS A 185 16.07 -6.70 8.99
CA CYS A 185 16.17 -8.15 8.88
C CYS A 185 17.51 -8.68 9.42
N LYS A 186 18.62 -8.02 9.06
CA LYS A 186 19.96 -8.32 9.58
C LYS A 186 20.02 -8.24 11.10
N ASN A 187 19.46 -7.19 11.68
CA ASN A 187 19.46 -6.97 13.13
C ASN A 187 18.58 -7.96 13.91
N ASN A 188 17.63 -8.62 13.24
CA ASN A 188 16.66 -9.51 13.88
C ASN A 188 16.78 -10.99 13.45
N GLY A 189 17.82 -11.33 12.68
CA GLY A 189 18.04 -12.70 12.20
C GLY A 189 16.89 -13.21 11.33
N ILE A 190 16.40 -12.35 10.43
CA ILE A 190 15.40 -12.67 9.41
C ILE A 190 16.15 -12.78 8.08
N ASP A 191 15.95 -13.85 7.34
CA ASP A 191 16.56 -14.00 6.02
C ASP A 191 15.95 -13.00 5.04
N PHE A 192 16.67 -12.64 3.99
CA PHE A 192 16.11 -11.84 2.91
C PHE A 192 16.57 -12.35 1.56
N GLN A 193 15.73 -12.18 0.54
CA GLN A 193 15.99 -12.65 -0.82
C GLN A 193 15.38 -11.69 -1.83
N GLU A 194 16.07 -11.53 -2.96
CA GLU A 194 15.50 -10.94 -4.18
C GLU A 194 15.32 -12.04 -5.22
N VAL A 195 14.19 -12.05 -5.91
CA VAL A 195 13.93 -12.95 -7.03
C VAL A 195 13.51 -12.17 -8.26
N ASP A 196 13.86 -12.67 -9.44
CA ASP A 196 13.59 -11.99 -10.71
C ASP A 196 12.14 -12.14 -11.20
N SER A 197 11.35 -13.02 -10.57
CA SER A 197 9.92 -13.19 -10.84
C SER A 197 9.21 -13.75 -9.62
N VAL A 198 7.96 -13.32 -9.40
CA VAL A 198 7.05 -13.93 -8.42
C VAL A 198 6.80 -15.41 -8.69
N ASP A 199 6.91 -15.85 -9.95
CA ASP A 199 6.66 -17.22 -10.37
C ASP A 199 7.78 -18.17 -9.91
N ASN A 200 8.91 -17.63 -9.43
CA ASN A 200 9.98 -18.41 -8.82
C ASN A 200 9.67 -18.76 -7.35
N LEU A 201 8.58 -18.25 -6.79
CA LEU A 201 8.16 -18.55 -5.43
C LEU A 201 7.37 -19.87 -5.39
N LYS A 202 7.56 -20.61 -4.30
CA LYS A 202 6.81 -21.84 -4.07
C LYS A 202 5.37 -21.50 -3.70
N GLU A 203 4.43 -22.24 -4.25
CA GLU A 203 3.03 -22.21 -3.84
C GLU A 203 2.89 -22.65 -2.37
N TRP A 204 1.92 -22.06 -1.66
CA TRP A 204 1.57 -22.40 -0.29
C TRP A 204 0.05 -22.38 -0.08
#